data_AF-A0A1W9VUX6-F1
#
_entry.id   AF-A0A1W9VUX6-F1
#
_cell.length_a   1.000
_cell.length_b   1.000
_cell.length_c   1.000
_cell.angle_alpha   90.00
_cell.angle_beta   90.00
_cell.angle_gamma   90.00
#
_symmetry.space_group_name_H-M   'P 1'
#
loop_
_entity.id
_entity.type
_entity.pdbx_description
1 polymer ?
#
loop_
_entity_poly.entity_id
_entity_poly.type
_entity_poly.pdbx_seq_one_letter_code
_entity_poly.pdbx_strand_id
1 'polypeptide(L)'
;MQADSFLMISAYLGAALSTGLASISAGIGEGYAAGEAAKALAKQPKAGDGLLRTMLISQAVTETGAIFGLVISLLLIFGGAGHVDGSWFKVGALFAAGLSIGLGSIGPGFGAGYTGGQACSVVSRLPKESNKITTTMLIGQALAQTDAIFSLVVSLLLLYSVPNPVADTSAGQFVVKISAFLGASLAIGLGTLGPGIGIGFVTGRATNMLGRFPRERGSISRTMFLGAAVSESTAIYALVIAFLLIFFS
;
A
#
# COMPACT_ATOMS: atom_id res chain seq x y z
N MET A 1 -3.93 -1.57 35.52
CA MET A 1 -5.15 -2.39 35.29
C MET A 1 -6.11 -1.76 34.30
N GLN A 2 -6.61 -0.52 34.48
CA GLN A 2 -7.55 0.08 33.51
C GLN A 2 -6.87 0.46 32.18
N ALA A 3 -5.67 1.05 32.21
CA ALA A 3 -4.93 1.44 31.00
C ALA A 3 -4.46 0.25 30.16
N ASP A 4 -4.09 -0.87 30.79
CA ASP A 4 -3.61 -2.08 30.11
C ASP A 4 -4.72 -2.71 29.24
N SER A 5 -5.96 -2.73 29.75
CA SER A 5 -7.13 -3.19 28.99
C SER A 5 -7.40 -2.32 27.76
N PHE A 6 -7.29 -1.00 27.87
CA PHE A 6 -7.47 -0.10 26.71
C PHE A 6 -6.35 -0.23 25.69
N LEU A 7 -5.11 -0.47 26.12
CA LEU A 7 -3.99 -0.78 25.23
C LEU A 7 -4.25 -2.05 24.43
N MET A 8 -4.71 -3.12 25.09
CA MET A 8 -5.07 -4.37 24.42
C MET A 8 -6.21 -4.18 23.42
N ILE A 9 -7.28 -3.47 23.79
CA ILE A 9 -8.40 -3.16 22.88
C ILE A 9 -7.89 -2.42 21.65
N SER A 10 -7.07 -1.39 21.84
CA SER A 10 -6.51 -0.60 20.75
C SER A 10 -5.60 -1.45 19.85
N ALA A 11 -4.73 -2.27 20.42
CA ALA A 11 -3.86 -3.16 19.67
C ALA A 11 -4.65 -4.17 18.81
N TYR A 12 -5.69 -4.77 19.38
CA TYR A 12 -6.51 -5.75 18.66
C TYR A 12 -7.36 -5.09 17.57
N LEU A 13 -7.93 -3.92 17.82
CA LEU A 13 -8.65 -3.16 16.80
C LEU A 13 -7.71 -2.67 15.70
N GLY A 14 -6.53 -2.17 16.05
CA GLY A 14 -5.49 -1.77 15.10
C GLY A 14 -5.06 -2.95 14.21
N ALA A 15 -4.84 -4.13 14.80
CA ALA A 15 -4.49 -5.33 14.06
C ALA A 15 -5.61 -5.77 13.11
N ALA A 16 -6.86 -5.76 13.56
CA ALA A 16 -8.01 -6.08 12.72
C ALA A 16 -8.13 -5.12 11.52
N LEU A 17 -7.97 -3.82 11.74
CA LEU A 17 -8.03 -2.82 10.67
C LEU A 17 -6.84 -2.93 9.70
N SER A 18 -5.64 -3.21 10.21
CA SER A 18 -4.42 -3.36 9.41
C SER A 18 -4.56 -4.44 8.34
N THR A 19 -4.78 -5.70 8.73
CA THR A 19 -4.91 -6.80 7.78
C THR A 19 -6.25 -6.78 7.06
N GLY A 20 -7.32 -6.39 7.76
CA GLY A 20 -8.67 -6.35 7.20
C GLY A 20 -8.77 -5.39 6.02
N LEU A 21 -8.27 -4.16 6.17
CA LEU A 21 -8.33 -3.16 5.08
C LEU A 21 -7.33 -3.45 3.97
N ALA A 22 -6.10 -3.86 4.31
CA ALA A 22 -5.07 -4.15 3.31
C ALA A 22 -5.49 -5.30 2.37
N SER A 23 -6.13 -6.34 2.91
CA SER A 23 -6.54 -7.52 2.13
C SER A 23 -7.66 -7.25 1.12
N ILE A 24 -8.50 -6.22 1.32
CA ILE A 24 -9.58 -5.84 0.37
C ILE A 24 -8.99 -5.50 -0.99
N SER A 25 -7.97 -4.64 -1.02
CA SER A 25 -7.38 -4.17 -2.27
C SER A 25 -6.57 -5.24 -2.98
N ALA A 26 -5.85 -6.07 -2.22
CA ALA A 26 -5.08 -7.18 -2.75
C ALA A 26 -6.02 -8.18 -3.43
N GLY A 27 -7.06 -8.64 -2.74
CA GLY A 27 -8.02 -9.58 -3.30
C GLY A 27 -8.73 -9.07 -4.57
N ILE A 28 -9.12 -7.79 -4.61
CA ILE A 28 -9.76 -7.22 -5.81
C ILE A 28 -8.74 -7.03 -6.94
N GLY A 29 -7.54 -6.52 -6.64
CA GLY A 29 -6.48 -6.30 -7.63
C GLY A 29 -6.02 -7.61 -8.28
N GLU A 30 -5.79 -8.64 -7.47
CA GLU A 30 -5.43 -9.98 -7.93
C GLU A 30 -6.56 -10.64 -8.73
N GLY A 31 -7.80 -10.51 -8.27
CA GLY A 31 -8.98 -11.01 -8.98
C GLY A 31 -9.15 -10.35 -10.35
N TYR A 32 -8.88 -9.05 -10.46
CA TYR A 32 -8.88 -8.34 -11.74
C TYR A 32 -7.78 -8.86 -12.68
N ALA A 33 -6.56 -9.02 -12.18
CA ALA A 33 -5.45 -9.56 -12.96
C ALA A 33 -5.75 -10.98 -13.46
N ALA A 34 -6.30 -11.85 -12.60
CA ALA A 34 -6.72 -13.20 -12.96
C ALA A 34 -7.85 -13.21 -14.02
N GLY A 35 -8.85 -12.35 -13.88
CA GLY A 35 -9.94 -12.23 -14.84
C GLY A 35 -9.47 -11.79 -16.23
N GLU A 36 -8.56 -10.81 -16.30
CA GLU A 36 -7.95 -10.40 -17.56
C GLU A 36 -7.01 -11.47 -18.14
N ALA A 37 -6.28 -12.20 -17.29
CA ALA A 37 -5.46 -13.33 -17.72
C ALA A 37 -6.32 -14.46 -18.32
N ALA A 38 -7.47 -14.79 -17.71
CA ALA A 38 -8.40 -15.78 -18.24
C ALA A 38 -8.96 -15.37 -19.63
N LYS A 39 -9.37 -14.10 -19.79
CA LYS A 39 -9.80 -13.55 -21.09
C LYS A 39 -8.67 -13.59 -22.12
N ALA A 40 -7.45 -13.28 -21.70
CA ALA A 40 -6.25 -13.29 -22.54
C ALA A 40 -5.90 -14.72 -22.99
N LEU A 41 -6.04 -15.71 -22.11
CA LEU A 41 -5.81 -17.13 -22.40
C LEU A 41 -6.84 -17.68 -23.38
N ALA A 42 -8.13 -17.33 -23.20
CA ALA A 42 -9.19 -17.72 -24.12
C ALA A 42 -8.94 -17.22 -25.55
N LYS A 43 -8.37 -16.01 -25.69
CA LYS A 43 -8.01 -15.44 -26.99
C LYS A 43 -6.74 -16.06 -27.60
N GLN A 44 -5.80 -16.48 -26.77
CA GLN A 44 -4.51 -17.02 -27.20
C GLN A 44 -4.03 -18.17 -26.29
N PRO A 45 -4.53 -19.40 -26.47
CA PRO A 45 -4.17 -20.55 -25.62
C PRO A 45 -2.68 -20.89 -25.65
N LYS A 46 -2.02 -20.64 -26.79
CA LYS A 46 -0.57 -20.87 -26.97
C LYS A 46 0.31 -19.94 -26.14
N ALA A 47 -0.25 -18.86 -25.57
CA ALA A 47 0.46 -17.95 -24.68
C ALA A 47 0.37 -18.34 -23.20
N GLY A 48 -0.18 -19.52 -22.88
CA GLY A 48 -0.53 -19.95 -21.52
C GLY A 48 0.58 -19.78 -20.49
N ASP A 49 1.78 -20.31 -20.75
CA ASP A 49 2.88 -20.23 -19.79
C ASP A 49 3.31 -18.79 -19.50
N GLY A 50 3.37 -17.96 -20.54
CA GLY A 50 3.72 -16.54 -20.43
C GLY A 50 2.66 -15.74 -19.66
N LEU A 51 1.38 -16.05 -19.88
CA LEU A 51 0.26 -15.45 -19.16
C LEU A 51 0.24 -15.85 -17.70
N LEU A 52 0.35 -17.15 -17.41
CA LEU A 52 0.36 -17.67 -16.05
C LEU A 52 1.51 -17.05 -15.25
N ARG A 53 2.71 -17.02 -15.83
CA ARG A 53 3.87 -16.40 -15.19
C ARG A 53 3.68 -14.90 -14.95
N THR A 54 3.17 -14.17 -15.94
CA THR A 54 2.94 -12.71 -15.80
C THR A 54 1.90 -12.41 -14.74
N MET A 55 0.80 -13.18 -14.72
CA MET A 55 -0.28 -13.06 -13.73
C MET A 55 0.25 -13.31 -12.32
N LEU A 56 0.91 -14.44 -12.07
CA LEU A 56 1.41 -14.80 -10.75
C LEU A 56 2.44 -13.81 -10.22
N ILE A 57 3.34 -13.32 -11.09
CA ILE A 57 4.31 -12.27 -10.72
C ILE A 57 3.57 -10.99 -10.33
N SER A 58 2.56 -10.58 -11.09
CA SER A 58 1.78 -9.38 -10.78
C SER A 58 1.01 -9.50 -9.47
N GLN A 59 0.40 -10.66 -9.21
CA GLN A 59 -0.33 -10.96 -7.98
C GLN A 59 0.62 -10.91 -6.77
N ALA A 60 1.79 -11.57 -6.86
CA ALA A 60 2.79 -11.52 -5.81
C ALA A 60 3.23 -10.10 -5.43
N VAL A 61 3.33 -9.17 -6.40
CA VAL A 61 3.62 -7.76 -6.12
C VAL A 61 2.41 -7.04 -5.52
N THR A 62 1.21 -7.35 -6.00
CA THR A 62 -0.06 -6.77 -5.51
C THR A 62 -0.31 -7.13 -4.04
N GLU A 63 0.06 -8.34 -3.64
CA GLU A 63 -0.09 -8.88 -2.28
C GLU A 63 0.79 -8.17 -1.22
N THR A 64 1.84 -7.45 -1.63
CA THR A 64 2.83 -6.88 -0.68
C THR A 64 2.22 -5.96 0.38
N GLY A 65 1.21 -5.16 0.03
CA GLY A 65 0.49 -4.32 0.99
C GLY A 65 -0.26 -5.13 2.06
N ALA A 66 -0.88 -6.26 1.66
CA ALA A 66 -1.53 -7.18 2.60
C ALA A 66 -0.52 -7.85 3.52
N ILE A 67 0.66 -8.22 3.00
CA ILE A 67 1.77 -8.76 3.81
C ILE A 67 2.25 -7.72 4.81
N PHE A 68 2.42 -6.45 4.42
CA PHE A 68 2.80 -5.38 5.34
C PHE A 68 1.74 -5.18 6.44
N GLY A 69 0.46 -5.18 6.08
CA GLY A 69 -0.64 -5.13 7.04
C GLY A 69 -0.62 -6.32 8.01
N LEU A 70 -0.37 -7.54 7.51
CA LEU A 70 -0.21 -8.74 8.33
C LEU A 70 0.96 -8.61 9.31
N VAL A 71 2.11 -8.11 8.86
CA VAL A 71 3.28 -7.90 9.73
C VAL A 71 2.93 -6.93 10.87
N ILE A 72 2.28 -5.80 10.58
CA ILE A 72 1.84 -4.85 11.60
C ILE A 72 0.84 -5.48 12.58
N SER A 73 -0.11 -6.28 12.10
CA SER A 73 -1.04 -7.01 12.95
C SER A 73 -0.34 -7.98 13.89
N LEU A 74 0.65 -8.73 13.38
CA LEU A 74 1.45 -9.64 14.20
C LEU A 74 2.27 -8.89 15.25
N LEU A 75 2.84 -7.72 14.91
CA LEU A 75 3.55 -6.87 15.86
C LEU A 75 2.60 -6.30 16.93
N LEU A 76 1.38 -5.92 16.58
CA LEU A 76 0.38 -5.44 17.53
C LEU A 76 -0.09 -6.53 18.50
N ILE A 77 -0.28 -7.76 18.01
CA ILE A 77 -0.78 -8.90 18.81
C ILE A 77 0.35 -9.52 19.65
N PHE A 78 1.51 -9.77 19.06
CA PHE A 78 2.59 -10.55 19.67
C PHE A 78 3.84 -9.74 20.02
N GLY A 79 4.00 -8.54 19.47
CA GLY A 79 5.20 -7.71 19.67
C GLY A 79 5.31 -7.03 21.03
N GLY A 80 4.48 -7.41 22.00
CA GLY A 80 4.53 -6.86 23.37
C GLY A 80 4.01 -5.42 23.50
N ALA A 81 3.49 -4.82 22.43
CA ALA A 81 2.97 -3.45 22.40
C ALA A 81 1.89 -3.17 23.48
N GLY A 82 1.12 -4.19 23.89
CA GLY A 82 0.12 -4.10 24.96
C GLY A 82 0.65 -4.27 26.39
N HIS A 83 1.94 -4.56 26.57
CA HIS A 83 2.54 -4.89 27.89
C HIS A 83 3.52 -3.83 28.41
N VAL A 84 3.82 -2.79 27.63
CA VAL A 84 4.85 -1.80 27.98
C VAL A 84 4.19 -0.56 28.53
N ASP A 85 4.33 -0.33 29.84
CA ASP A 85 4.01 0.89 30.59
C ASP A 85 2.69 1.54 30.18
N GLY A 86 1.61 1.32 30.95
CA GLY A 86 0.21 1.73 30.76
C GLY A 86 -0.06 3.21 30.38
N SER A 87 0.54 3.66 29.29
CA SER A 87 0.59 5.03 28.80
C SER A 87 -0.59 5.25 27.86
N TRP A 88 -1.42 6.23 28.20
CA TRP A 88 -2.57 6.61 27.39
C TRP A 88 -2.20 7.09 25.98
N PHE A 89 -0.99 7.61 25.76
CA PHE A 89 -0.52 8.00 24.42
C PHE A 89 -0.41 6.79 23.48
N LYS A 90 0.02 5.64 24.00
CA LYS A 90 0.16 4.42 23.19
C LYS A 90 -1.20 3.90 22.73
N VAL A 91 -2.27 4.12 23.48
CA VAL A 91 -3.63 3.72 23.05
C VAL A 91 -3.98 4.34 21.70
N GLY A 92 -3.73 5.64 21.49
CA GLY A 92 -3.97 6.27 20.19
C GLY A 92 -3.02 5.75 19.10
N ALA A 93 -1.75 5.58 19.46
CA ALA A 93 -0.70 5.18 18.53
C ALA A 93 -0.89 3.76 17.96
N LEU A 94 -1.24 2.78 18.80
CA LEU A 94 -1.42 1.38 18.38
C LEU A 94 -2.57 1.24 17.38
N PHE A 95 -3.68 1.92 17.63
CA PHE A 95 -4.82 1.95 16.71
C PHE A 95 -4.46 2.68 15.41
N ALA A 96 -3.82 3.85 15.52
CA ALA A 96 -3.40 4.65 14.37
C ALA A 96 -2.38 3.90 13.49
N ALA A 97 -1.47 3.12 14.08
CA ALA A 97 -0.49 2.33 13.35
C ALA A 97 -1.18 1.31 12.43
N GLY A 98 -2.18 0.59 12.94
CA GLY A 98 -2.94 -0.35 12.13
C GLY A 98 -3.76 0.32 11.03
N LEU A 99 -4.40 1.44 11.34
CA LEU A 99 -5.18 2.22 10.37
C LEU A 99 -4.31 2.75 9.23
N SER A 100 -3.10 3.23 9.53
CA SER A 100 -2.14 3.78 8.57
C SER A 100 -1.83 2.80 7.43
N ILE A 101 -1.32 1.62 7.76
CA ILE A 101 -0.95 0.62 6.74
C ILE A 101 -2.19 0.01 6.07
N GLY A 102 -3.28 -0.16 6.82
CA GLY A 102 -4.51 -0.74 6.31
C GLY A 102 -5.10 0.10 5.18
N LEU A 103 -5.32 1.40 5.42
CA LEU A 103 -5.79 2.33 4.39
C LEU A 103 -4.73 2.55 3.31
N GLY A 104 -3.48 2.71 3.72
CA GLY A 104 -2.40 3.10 2.83
C GLY A 104 -2.01 2.06 1.79
N SER A 105 -2.37 0.79 2.01
CA SER A 105 -2.16 -0.30 1.05
C SER A 105 -3.25 -0.38 -0.03
N ILE A 106 -4.39 0.29 0.17
CA ILE A 106 -5.56 0.11 -0.71
C ILE A 106 -5.29 0.61 -2.13
N GLY A 107 -4.78 1.83 -2.26
CA GLY A 107 -4.49 2.42 -3.57
C GLY A 107 -3.50 1.60 -4.40
N PRO A 108 -2.33 1.26 -3.83
CA PRO A 108 -1.32 0.45 -4.50
C PRO A 108 -1.81 -0.94 -4.91
N GLY A 109 -2.60 -1.62 -4.05
CA GLY A 109 -3.18 -2.93 -4.38
C GLY A 109 -4.06 -2.88 -5.63
N PHE A 110 -4.97 -1.91 -5.72
CA PHE A 110 -5.79 -1.70 -6.91
C PHE A 110 -4.96 -1.35 -8.15
N GLY A 111 -4.01 -0.42 -8.00
CA GLY A 111 -3.17 0.04 -9.10
C GLY A 111 -2.27 -1.07 -9.66
N ALA A 112 -1.68 -1.88 -8.79
CA ALA A 112 -0.84 -3.01 -9.15
C ALA A 112 -1.64 -4.10 -9.88
N GLY A 113 -2.84 -4.43 -9.37
CA GLY A 113 -3.74 -5.39 -10.02
C GLY A 113 -4.19 -4.95 -11.42
N TYR A 114 -4.56 -3.68 -11.57
CA TYR A 114 -4.91 -3.11 -12.88
C TYR A 114 -3.75 -3.23 -13.88
N THR A 115 -2.54 -2.88 -13.44
CA THR A 115 -1.32 -3.00 -14.26
C THR A 115 -1.08 -4.43 -14.70
N GLY A 116 -1.26 -5.39 -13.78
CA GLY A 116 -1.20 -6.83 -14.05
C GLY A 116 -2.15 -7.31 -15.12
N GLY A 117 -3.43 -6.92 -15.00
CA GLY A 117 -4.45 -7.26 -16.00
C GLY A 117 -4.13 -6.69 -17.38
N GLN A 118 -3.67 -5.43 -17.44
CA GLN A 118 -3.24 -4.84 -18.71
C GLN A 118 -2.02 -5.56 -19.31
N ALA A 119 -1.04 -5.94 -18.48
CA ALA A 119 0.11 -6.72 -18.92
C ALA A 119 -0.32 -8.06 -19.52
N CYS A 120 -1.21 -8.81 -18.86
CA CYS A 120 -1.76 -10.06 -19.37
C CYS A 120 -2.46 -9.88 -20.73
N SER A 121 -3.26 -8.81 -20.88
CA SER A 121 -3.89 -8.47 -22.16
C SER A 121 -2.87 -8.28 -23.28
N VAL A 122 -1.73 -7.65 -22.99
CA VAL A 122 -0.65 -7.44 -23.97
C VAL A 122 0.12 -8.72 -24.27
N VAL A 123 0.39 -9.56 -23.26
CA VAL A 123 1.08 -10.85 -23.45
C VAL A 123 0.32 -11.76 -24.42
N SER A 124 -1.01 -11.75 -24.42
CA SER A 124 -1.78 -12.53 -25.41
C SER A 124 -1.59 -12.04 -26.86
N ARG A 125 -1.33 -10.74 -27.06
CA ARG A 125 -1.05 -10.14 -28.38
C ARG A 125 0.39 -10.37 -28.80
N LEU A 126 1.33 -10.30 -27.86
CA LEU A 126 2.77 -10.41 -28.09
C LEU A 126 3.42 -11.47 -27.17
N PRO A 127 3.12 -12.76 -27.34
CA PRO A 127 3.58 -13.81 -26.42
C PRO A 127 5.10 -13.96 -26.39
N LYS A 128 5.78 -13.67 -27.52
CA LYS A 128 7.24 -13.69 -27.63
C LYS A 128 7.93 -12.57 -26.84
N GLU A 129 7.19 -11.52 -26.48
CA GLU A 129 7.71 -10.34 -25.78
C GLU A 129 7.26 -10.30 -24.31
N SER A 130 6.75 -11.43 -23.77
CA SER A 130 6.24 -11.54 -22.41
C SER A 130 7.23 -11.02 -21.36
N ASN A 131 8.49 -11.44 -21.43
CA ASN A 131 9.54 -10.96 -20.53
C ASN A 131 9.68 -9.43 -20.54
N LYS A 132 9.68 -8.80 -21.72
CA LYS A 132 9.81 -7.35 -21.84
C LYS A 132 8.59 -6.63 -21.27
N ILE A 133 7.40 -7.20 -21.41
CA ILE A 133 6.15 -6.68 -20.85
C ILE A 133 6.16 -6.78 -19.33
N THR A 134 6.53 -7.96 -18.79
CA THR A 134 6.67 -8.19 -17.34
C THR A 134 7.67 -7.21 -16.73
N THR A 135 8.79 -6.91 -17.38
CA THR A 135 9.73 -5.90 -16.87
C THR A 135 9.09 -4.52 -16.76
N THR A 136 8.35 -4.06 -17.77
CA THR A 136 7.66 -2.76 -17.68
C THR A 136 6.58 -2.76 -16.60
N MET A 137 5.80 -3.84 -16.51
CA MET A 137 4.80 -4.02 -15.47
C MET A 137 5.42 -3.90 -14.07
N LEU A 138 6.52 -4.61 -13.81
CA LEU A 138 7.24 -4.60 -12.54
C LEU A 138 7.77 -3.21 -12.19
N ILE A 139 8.31 -2.47 -13.16
CA ILE A 139 8.80 -1.11 -12.94
C ILE A 139 7.68 -0.22 -12.40
N GLY A 140 6.51 -0.20 -13.05
CA GLY A 140 5.45 0.69 -12.60
C GLY A 140 4.66 0.16 -11.40
N GLN A 141 4.59 -1.16 -11.19
CA GLN A 141 4.09 -1.71 -9.92
C GLN A 141 5.02 -1.34 -8.75
N ALA A 142 6.34 -1.35 -8.96
CA ALA A 142 7.30 -0.92 -7.94
C ALA A 142 7.12 0.56 -7.58
N LEU A 143 6.82 1.41 -8.57
CA LEU A 143 6.45 2.81 -8.32
C LEU A 143 5.14 2.92 -7.54
N ALA A 144 4.10 2.15 -7.87
CA ALA A 144 2.85 2.21 -7.13
C ALA A 144 3.00 1.71 -5.68
N GLN A 145 3.96 0.83 -5.39
CA GLN A 145 4.14 0.25 -4.06
C GLN A 145 4.93 1.12 -3.08
N THR A 146 5.53 2.24 -3.50
CA THR A 146 6.18 3.19 -2.58
C THR A 146 5.19 3.75 -1.55
N ASP A 147 3.95 3.96 -1.95
CA ASP A 147 2.82 4.37 -1.14
C ASP A 147 2.50 3.44 0.04
N ALA A 148 2.51 2.12 -0.22
CA ALA A 148 2.35 1.12 0.83
C ALA A 148 3.55 1.15 1.80
N ILE A 149 4.75 1.39 1.27
CA ILE A 149 5.97 1.54 2.08
C ILE A 149 5.90 2.81 2.94
N PHE A 150 5.43 3.95 2.42
CA PHE A 150 5.27 5.17 3.22
C PHE A 150 4.31 4.96 4.39
N SER A 151 3.20 4.28 4.12
CA SER A 151 2.20 3.96 5.13
C SER A 151 2.72 2.97 6.18
N LEU A 152 3.56 2.02 5.76
CA LEU A 152 4.27 1.10 6.64
C LEU A 152 5.28 1.84 7.52
N VAL A 153 6.05 2.76 6.97
CA VAL A 153 7.01 3.57 7.72
C VAL A 153 6.29 4.38 8.79
N VAL A 154 5.20 5.06 8.45
CA VAL A 154 4.40 5.81 9.43
C VAL A 154 3.82 4.88 10.51
N SER A 155 3.35 3.69 10.13
CA SER A 155 2.88 2.68 11.08
C SER A 155 3.97 2.25 12.07
N LEU A 156 5.18 1.96 11.58
CA LEU A 156 6.32 1.60 12.43
C LEU A 156 6.77 2.76 13.32
N LEU A 157 6.75 4.01 12.82
CA LEU A 157 7.06 5.17 13.63
C LEU A 157 6.06 5.34 14.78
N LEU A 158 4.76 5.13 14.54
CA LEU A 158 3.73 5.17 15.58
C LEU A 158 3.93 4.06 16.63
N LEU A 159 4.40 2.87 16.21
CA LEU A 159 4.68 1.76 17.13
C LEU A 159 5.89 2.02 18.03
N TYR A 160 6.94 2.64 17.49
CA TYR A 160 8.25 2.67 18.15
C TYR A 160 8.77 4.05 18.58
N SER A 161 8.20 5.14 18.06
CA SER A 161 8.70 6.50 18.30
C SER A 161 7.83 7.33 19.25
N VAL A 162 6.75 6.76 19.81
CA VAL A 162 5.86 7.49 20.72
C VAL A 162 6.44 7.53 22.13
N PRO A 163 6.76 8.72 22.66
CA PRO A 163 7.36 8.86 23.99
C PRO A 163 6.35 8.55 25.10
N ASN A 164 6.86 8.09 26.25
CA ASN A 164 6.06 7.97 27.46
C ASN A 164 5.70 9.37 28.01
N PRO A 165 4.48 9.58 28.53
CA PRO A 165 4.05 10.86 29.09
C PRO A 165 4.90 11.25 30.30
N VAL A 166 5.23 12.54 30.39
CA VAL A 166 5.90 13.12 31.55
C VAL A 166 4.90 13.20 32.71
N ALA A 167 5.37 13.06 33.96
CA ALA A 167 4.57 12.83 35.16
C ALA A 167 3.48 13.88 35.50
N ASP A 168 3.36 14.99 34.77
CA ASP A 168 2.35 16.05 34.95
C ASP A 168 1.56 16.36 33.67
N THR A 169 1.26 15.35 32.84
CA THR A 169 0.50 15.55 31.59
C THR A 169 -0.98 15.81 31.88
N SER A 170 -1.52 16.94 31.42
CA SER A 170 -2.94 17.27 31.58
C SER A 170 -3.86 16.46 30.67
N ALA A 171 -5.12 16.29 31.06
CA ALA A 171 -6.17 15.62 30.26
C ALA A 171 -6.22 16.11 28.80
N GLY A 172 -6.06 17.42 28.59
CA GLY A 172 -6.08 18.05 27.27
C GLY A 172 -4.91 17.61 26.37
N GLN A 173 -3.72 17.45 26.93
CA GLN A 173 -2.53 17.03 26.18
C GLN A 173 -2.67 15.59 25.65
N PHE A 174 -3.35 14.70 26.40
CA PHE A 174 -3.67 13.36 25.91
C PHE A 174 -4.57 13.36 24.68
N VAL A 175 -5.63 14.17 24.70
CA VAL A 175 -6.58 14.26 23.58
C VAL A 175 -5.88 14.81 22.34
N VAL A 176 -5.04 15.84 22.49
CA VAL A 176 -4.28 16.43 21.38
C VAL A 176 -3.34 15.41 20.76
N LYS A 177 -2.56 14.68 21.56
CA LYS A 177 -1.61 13.67 21.08
C LYS A 177 -2.27 12.51 20.36
N ILE A 178 -3.33 11.95 20.94
CA ILE A 178 -4.09 10.85 20.31
C ILE A 178 -4.70 11.33 18.99
N SER A 179 -5.28 12.53 18.96
CA SER A 179 -5.85 13.12 17.75
C SER A 179 -4.79 13.36 16.68
N ALA A 180 -3.58 13.77 17.07
CA ALA A 180 -2.46 13.94 16.15
C ALA A 180 -2.00 12.62 15.54
N PHE A 181 -1.91 11.54 16.33
CA PHE A 181 -1.55 10.21 15.80
C PHE A 181 -2.60 9.65 14.84
N LEU A 182 -3.89 9.80 15.18
CA LEU A 182 -4.98 9.45 14.27
C LEU A 182 -4.93 10.31 12.99
N GLY A 183 -4.73 11.62 13.13
CA GLY A 183 -4.57 12.55 12.02
C GLY A 183 -3.39 12.17 11.11
N ALA A 184 -2.26 11.75 11.68
CA ALA A 184 -1.11 11.28 10.94
C ALA A 184 -1.44 10.03 10.11
N SER A 185 -2.10 9.04 10.72
CA SER A 185 -2.50 7.81 10.03
C SER A 185 -3.52 8.06 8.92
N LEU A 186 -4.47 8.98 9.12
CA LEU A 186 -5.46 9.35 8.12
C LEU A 186 -4.84 10.15 6.97
N ALA A 187 -3.92 11.07 7.29
CA ALA A 187 -3.22 11.86 6.29
C ALA A 187 -2.48 10.95 5.31
N ILE A 188 -1.60 10.06 5.79
CA ILE A 188 -0.88 9.16 4.90
C ILE A 188 -1.79 8.09 4.30
N GLY A 189 -2.63 7.43 5.10
CA GLY A 189 -3.44 6.30 4.66
C GLY A 189 -4.44 6.67 3.57
N LEU A 190 -5.08 7.84 3.67
CA LEU A 190 -5.96 8.34 2.60
C LEU A 190 -5.16 9.03 1.49
N GLY A 191 -4.04 9.67 1.83
CA GLY A 191 -3.19 10.40 0.90
C GLY A 191 -2.52 9.52 -0.16
N THR A 192 -2.27 8.26 0.14
CA THR A 192 -1.68 7.28 -0.80
C THR A 192 -2.70 6.54 -1.67
N LEU A 193 -4.00 6.69 -1.41
CA LEU A 193 -5.05 6.05 -2.23
C LEU A 193 -5.00 6.54 -3.68
N GLY A 194 -4.93 7.86 -3.86
CA GLY A 194 -4.92 8.51 -5.17
C GLY A 194 -3.68 8.13 -5.99
N PRO A 195 -2.47 8.36 -5.47
CA PRO A 195 -1.23 8.05 -6.17
C PRO A 195 -1.10 6.58 -6.54
N GLY A 196 -1.39 5.65 -5.63
CA GLY A 196 -1.27 4.22 -5.89
C GLY A 196 -2.17 3.76 -7.04
N ILE A 197 -3.41 4.25 -7.09
CA ILE A 197 -4.33 4.00 -8.21
C ILE A 197 -3.86 4.70 -9.48
N GLY A 198 -3.45 5.97 -9.38
CA GLY A 198 -3.01 6.80 -10.49
C GLY A 198 -1.78 6.23 -11.21
N ILE A 199 -0.77 5.81 -10.45
CA ILE A 199 0.45 5.19 -10.97
C ILE A 199 0.14 3.84 -11.61
N GLY A 200 -0.73 3.04 -10.99
CA GLY A 200 -1.22 1.81 -11.59
C GLY A 200 -1.92 2.06 -12.93
N PHE A 201 -2.77 3.09 -13.01
CA PHE A 201 -3.44 3.45 -14.26
C PHE A 201 -2.46 3.90 -15.35
N VAL A 202 -1.52 4.80 -15.01
CA VAL A 202 -0.48 5.28 -15.93
C VAL A 202 0.37 4.12 -16.43
N THR A 203 0.78 3.21 -15.54
CA THR A 203 1.59 2.05 -15.90
C THR A 203 0.81 1.05 -16.77
N GLY A 204 -0.44 0.75 -16.41
CA GLY A 204 -1.28 -0.15 -17.20
C GLY A 204 -1.51 0.38 -18.62
N ARG A 205 -1.74 1.68 -18.76
CA ARG A 205 -1.87 2.34 -20.07
C ARG A 205 -0.56 2.36 -20.85
N ALA A 206 0.55 2.68 -20.20
CA ALA A 206 1.87 2.64 -20.82
C ALA A 206 2.21 1.23 -21.31
N THR A 207 1.93 0.21 -20.50
CA THR A 207 2.11 -1.22 -20.85
C THR A 207 1.27 -1.60 -22.07
N ASN A 208 0.00 -1.17 -22.13
CA ASN A 208 -0.85 -1.39 -23.29
C ASN A 208 -0.30 -0.75 -24.57
N MET A 209 0.18 0.49 -24.46
CA MET A 209 0.74 1.25 -25.58
C MET A 209 2.07 0.69 -26.07
N LEU A 210 2.93 0.21 -25.17
CA LEU A 210 4.17 -0.49 -25.55
C LEU A 210 3.89 -1.77 -26.32
N GLY A 211 2.77 -2.44 -26.03
CA GLY A 211 2.28 -3.56 -26.81
C GLY A 211 1.80 -3.19 -28.23
N ARG A 212 1.41 -1.94 -28.46
CA ARG A 212 0.94 -1.45 -29.76
C ARG A 212 2.06 -0.78 -30.57
N PHE A 213 2.93 -0.04 -29.88
CA PHE A 213 3.98 0.79 -30.46
C PHE A 213 5.35 0.46 -29.83
N PRO A 214 5.89 -0.75 -30.05
CA PRO A 214 7.14 -1.18 -29.42
C PRO A 214 8.36 -0.34 -29.84
N ARG A 215 8.30 0.34 -30.98
CA ARG A 215 9.35 1.27 -31.45
C ARG A 215 9.40 2.57 -30.63
N GLU A 216 8.30 2.97 -30.02
CA GLU A 216 8.17 4.20 -29.23
C GLU A 216 8.47 3.98 -27.73
N ARG A 217 9.16 2.89 -27.39
CA ARG A 217 9.35 2.48 -25.99
C ARG A 217 10.02 3.55 -25.14
N GLY A 218 11.01 4.25 -25.68
CA GLY A 218 11.70 5.33 -24.97
C GLY A 218 10.75 6.50 -24.64
N SER A 219 9.93 6.93 -25.61
CA SER A 219 8.98 8.02 -25.43
C SER A 219 7.88 7.65 -24.44
N ILE A 220 7.24 6.48 -24.61
CA ILE A 220 6.17 6.01 -23.73
C ILE A 220 6.67 5.83 -22.29
N SER A 221 7.86 5.26 -22.09
CA SER A 221 8.40 5.06 -20.74
C SER A 221 8.73 6.39 -20.06
N ARG A 222 9.28 7.37 -20.78
CA ARG A 222 9.52 8.72 -20.22
C ARG A 222 8.21 9.38 -19.79
N THR A 223 7.17 9.30 -20.61
CA THR A 223 5.84 9.83 -20.27
C THR A 223 5.23 9.09 -19.07
N MET A 224 5.40 7.77 -19.00
CA MET A 224 4.96 6.96 -17.85
C MET A 224 5.64 7.43 -16.56
N PHE A 225 6.96 7.58 -16.55
CA PHE A 225 7.70 8.04 -15.37
C PHE A 225 7.33 9.46 -14.96
N LEU A 226 7.17 10.37 -15.92
CA LEU A 226 6.75 11.74 -15.65
C LEU A 226 5.35 11.76 -15.01
N GLY A 227 4.40 11.02 -15.59
CA GLY A 227 3.04 10.92 -15.05
C GLY A 227 3.01 10.29 -13.65
N ALA A 228 3.79 9.23 -13.44
CA ALA A 228 3.90 8.59 -12.13
C ALA A 228 4.52 9.53 -11.08
N ALA A 229 5.60 10.23 -11.41
CA ALA A 229 6.27 11.17 -10.50
C ALA A 229 5.36 12.34 -10.10
N VAL A 230 4.58 12.88 -11.04
CA VAL A 230 3.61 13.94 -10.72
C VAL A 230 2.48 13.39 -9.85
N SER A 231 1.99 12.19 -10.14
CA SER A 231 0.97 11.51 -9.33
C SER A 231 1.44 11.26 -7.90
N GLU A 232 2.72 10.93 -7.69
CA GLU A 232 3.31 10.65 -6.37
C GLU A 232 3.32 11.86 -5.43
N SER A 233 3.37 13.08 -5.98
CA SER A 233 3.58 14.30 -5.19
C SER A 233 2.58 14.48 -4.03
N THR A 234 1.32 14.07 -4.20
CA THR A 234 0.30 14.20 -3.15
C THR A 234 0.52 13.20 -2.00
N ALA A 235 1.06 12.01 -2.26
CA ALA A 235 1.47 11.07 -1.21
C ALA A 235 2.64 11.63 -0.40
N ILE A 236 3.59 12.30 -1.05
CA ILE A 236 4.69 12.97 -0.36
C ILE A 236 4.19 14.08 0.55
N TYR A 237 3.21 14.89 0.11
CA TYR A 237 2.62 15.92 0.97
C TYR A 237 1.93 15.30 2.18
N ALA A 238 1.17 14.22 1.99
CA ALA A 238 0.54 13.48 3.06
C ALA A 238 1.56 12.89 4.06
N LEU A 239 2.67 12.34 3.56
CA LEU A 239 3.76 11.82 4.37
C LEU A 239 4.42 12.91 5.23
N VAL A 240 4.67 14.07 4.65
CA VAL A 240 5.22 15.22 5.39
C VAL A 240 4.29 15.64 6.52
N ILE A 241 2.98 15.75 6.26
CA ILE A 241 2.00 16.08 7.30
C ILE A 241 1.95 15.00 8.38
N ALA A 242 2.01 13.72 8.02
CA ALA A 242 2.05 12.63 9.00
C ALA A 242 3.29 12.72 9.91
N PHE A 243 4.46 13.02 9.36
CA PHE A 243 5.68 13.23 10.15
C PHE A 243 5.57 14.45 11.07
N LEU A 244 5.05 15.57 10.56
CA LEU A 244 4.83 16.76 11.39
C LEU A 244 3.89 16.48 12.57
N LEU A 245 2.80 15.74 12.33
CA LEU A 245 1.86 15.37 13.38
C LEU A 245 2.46 14.38 14.40
N ILE A 246 3.39 13.50 14.00
CA ILE A 246 4.04 12.57 14.93
C ILE A 246 5.07 13.27 15.80
N PHE A 247 5.91 14.13 15.21
CA PHE A 247 7.08 14.68 15.90
C PHE A 247 6.90 16.09 16.49
N PHE A 248 5.95 16.89 15.99
CA PHE A 248 5.75 18.29 16.39
C PHE A 248 4.38 18.57 17.04
N SER A 249 3.56 17.54 17.27
CA SER A 249 2.33 17.67 18.07
C SER A 249 2.59 17.76 19.57
#